data_AF-A0A942TKA2-F1
#
_entry.id   AF-A0A942TKA2-F1
#
_cell.length_a   1.000
_cell.length_b   1.000
_cell.length_c   1.000
_cell.angle_alpha   90.00
_cell.angle_beta   90.00
_cell.angle_gamma   90.00
#
_symmetry.space_group_name_H-M   'P 1'
#
loop_
_entity.id
_entity.type
_entity.pdbx_description
1 polymer ?
#
loop_
_entity_poly.entity_id
_entity_poly.type
_entity_poly.pdbx_seq_one_letter_code
_entity_poly.pdbx_strand_id
1 'polypeptide(L)'
;MEGYIYIIDELITESDIITHPNTTMEPGEEWLTQREMQLKMISNTKITPSEILCEKEIGMFLKNNRQTSKMKRKAWNINFNWFC
;
A
#
# COMPACT_ATOMS: atom_id res chain seq x y z
N MET A 1 -7.42 1.79 -20.60
CA MET A 1 -7.71 0.71 -19.64
C MET A 1 -8.71 1.25 -18.64
N GLU A 2 -9.73 0.46 -18.30
CA GLU A 2 -10.76 0.87 -17.32
C GLU A 2 -10.44 0.21 -15.98
N GLY A 3 -10.67 0.94 -14.90
CA GLY A 3 -10.59 0.45 -13.53
C GLY A 3 -11.93 0.61 -12.82
N TYR A 4 -12.01 0.13 -11.58
CA TYR A 4 -13.23 0.15 -10.77
C TYR A 4 -12.93 0.63 -9.36
N ILE A 5 -13.86 1.36 -8.77
CA ILE A 5 -13.84 1.80 -7.38
C ILE A 5 -14.94 1.05 -6.64
N TYR A 6 -14.56 0.43 -5.53
CA TYR A 6 -15.46 -0.33 -4.66
C TYR A 6 -15.49 0.30 -3.26
N ILE A 7 -16.61 0.12 -2.58
CA ILE A 7 -16.73 0.32 -1.13
C ILE A 7 -16.98 -1.04 -0.47
N ILE A 8 -16.53 -1.18 0.77
CA ILE A 8 -16.85 -2.35 1.59
C ILE A 8 -18.30 -2.19 2.07
N ASP A 9 -19.17 -3.11 1.67
CA ASP A 9 -20.62 -3.07 1.88
C ASP A 9 -21.04 -3.98 3.04
N GLU A 10 -20.28 -3.89 4.12
CA GLU A 10 -20.53 -4.59 5.38
C GLU A 10 -19.84 -3.87 6.54
N LEU A 11 -20.18 -4.26 7.77
CA LEU A 11 -19.54 -3.72 8.96
C LEU A 11 -18.10 -4.25 9.08
N ILE A 12 -17.17 -3.33 9.34
CA ILE A 12 -15.76 -3.64 9.62
C ILE A 12 -15.48 -3.33 11.08
N THR A 13 -14.73 -4.21 11.71
CA THR A 13 -14.21 -4.05 13.07
C THR A 13 -12.68 -4.04 13.08
N GLU A 14 -12.06 -3.62 14.18
CA GLU A 14 -10.59 -3.57 14.29
C GLU A 14 -9.92 -4.94 14.10
N SER A 15 -10.59 -6.04 14.43
CA SER A 15 -10.05 -7.39 14.24
C SER A 15 -10.01 -7.83 12.77
N ASP A 16 -10.75 -7.16 11.89
CA ASP A 16 -10.81 -7.48 10.47
C ASP A 16 -9.64 -6.89 9.67
N ILE A 17 -8.93 -5.93 10.26
CA ILE A 17 -7.94 -5.10 9.59
C ILE A 17 -6.61 -5.10 10.34
N ILE A 18 -5.53 -5.03 9.58
CA ILE A 18 -4.17 -4.92 10.10
C ILE A 18 -3.53 -3.75 9.39
N THR A 19 -2.89 -2.84 10.12
CA THR A 19 -2.15 -1.74 9.50
C THR A 19 -1.11 -2.30 8.54
N HIS A 20 -1.04 -1.75 7.33
CA HIS A 20 -0.06 -2.23 6.36
C HIS A 20 1.36 -1.97 6.91
N PRO A 21 2.18 -3.01 7.14
CA PRO A 21 3.43 -2.91 7.93
C PRO A 21 4.51 -2.06 7.24
N ASN A 22 4.30 -1.75 5.96
CA ASN A 22 5.21 -0.97 5.15
C ASN A 22 4.54 0.26 4.54
N THR A 23 3.38 0.70 5.07
CA THR A 23 2.70 1.88 4.56
C THR A 23 3.62 3.10 4.61
N THR A 24 3.49 3.96 3.60
CA THR A 24 4.05 5.32 3.60
C THR A 24 2.97 6.38 3.77
N MET A 25 1.71 5.96 3.93
CA MET A 25 0.58 6.83 4.23
C MET A 25 0.50 7.08 5.74
N GLU A 26 -0.31 8.06 6.15
CA GLU A 26 -0.46 8.38 7.56
C GLU A 26 -1.19 7.24 8.30
N PRO A 27 -1.03 7.14 9.63
CA PRO A 27 -1.73 6.14 10.42
C PRO A 27 -3.25 6.22 10.22
N GLY A 28 -3.85 5.10 9.82
CA GLY A 28 -5.29 5.04 9.56
C GLY A 28 -5.70 5.44 8.15
N GLU A 29 -4.77 5.41 7.17
CA GLU A 29 -5.10 5.58 5.76
C GLU A 29 -4.96 4.29 4.94
N GLU A 30 -4.22 3.30 5.45
CA GLU A 30 -3.98 2.04 4.76
C GLU A 30 -4.07 0.82 5.69
N TRP A 31 -4.84 -0.18 5.27
CA TRP A 31 -4.99 -1.44 5.99
C TRP A 31 -5.00 -2.64 5.04
N LEU A 32 -4.66 -3.80 5.61
CA LEU A 32 -4.79 -5.11 5.03
C LEU A 32 -5.91 -5.88 5.73
N THR A 33 -6.54 -6.82 5.02
CA THR A 33 -7.46 -7.80 5.61
C THR A 33 -7.09 -9.20 5.14
N GLN A 34 -7.46 -10.22 5.93
CA GLN A 34 -7.21 -11.64 5.63
C GLN A 34 -8.50 -12.42 5.36
N ARG A 35 -9.67 -11.81 5.55
CA ARG A 35 -10.95 -12.43 5.23
C ARG A 35 -11.51 -11.85 3.94
N GLU A 36 -12.39 -12.62 3.32
CA GLU A 36 -13.19 -12.11 2.21
C GLU A 36 -14.15 -11.01 2.71
N MET A 37 -14.39 -10.03 1.83
CA MET A 37 -15.21 -8.85 2.12
C MET A 37 -16.33 -8.72 1.11
N GLN A 38 -17.51 -8.30 1.57
CA GLN A 38 -18.60 -7.88 0.68
C GLN A 38 -18.25 -6.52 0.09
N LEU A 39 -18.23 -6.42 -1.24
CA LEU A 39 -17.89 -5.18 -1.95
C LEU A 39 -19.07 -4.72 -2.80
N LYS A 40 -19.30 -3.42 -2.83
CA LYS A 40 -20.23 -2.77 -3.74
C LYS A 40 -19.45 -1.86 -4.69
N MET A 41 -19.63 -2.06 -5.99
CA MET A 41 -19.05 -1.17 -7.00
C MET A 41 -19.77 0.18 -6.93
N ILE A 42 -19.01 1.26 -6.77
CA ILE A 42 -19.56 2.62 -6.69
C ILE A 42 -19.22 3.47 -7.90
N SER A 43 -18.15 3.15 -8.63
CA SER A 43 -17.78 3.88 -9.85
C SER A 43 -16.83 3.09 -10.75
N ASN A 44 -16.81 3.47 -12.03
CA ASN A 44 -15.75 3.11 -12.95
C ASN A 44 -14.72 4.25 -12.97
N THR A 45 -13.45 3.91 -13.18
CA THR A 45 -12.39 4.90 -13.37
C THR A 45 -11.68 4.68 -14.71
N LYS A 46 -11.13 5.75 -15.27
CA LYS A 46 -10.34 5.72 -16.50
C LYS A 46 -9.01 6.37 -16.22
N ILE A 47 -7.95 5.67 -16.58
CA ILE A 47 -6.59 6.22 -16.51
C ILE A 47 -6.51 7.39 -17.49
N THR A 48 -6.20 8.56 -16.95
CA THR A 48 -5.91 9.77 -17.72
C THR A 48 -4.44 9.76 -18.17
N PRO A 49 -4.10 10.42 -19.29
CA PRO A 49 -2.71 10.49 -19.73
C PRO A 49 -1.75 11.08 -18.69
N SER A 50 -2.24 11.97 -17.82
CA SER A 50 -1.48 12.56 -16.70
C SER A 50 -1.15 11.58 -15.58
N GLU A 51 -1.87 10.47 -15.45
CA GLU A 51 -1.61 9.44 -14.43
C GLU A 51 -0.64 8.36 -14.92
N ILE A 52 -0.30 8.37 -16.22
CA ILE A 52 0.64 7.42 -16.80
C ILE A 52 2.06 7.92 -16.53
N LEU A 53 2.79 7.17 -15.70
CA LEU A 53 4.20 7.44 -15.44
C LEU A 53 5.04 7.17 -16.69
N CYS A 54 5.92 8.10 -17.04
CA CYS A 54 6.92 7.90 -18.07
C CYS A 54 8.09 7.04 -17.55
N GLU A 55 8.91 6.53 -18.47
CA GLU A 55 10.07 5.69 -18.14
C GLU A 55 11.03 6.36 -17.14
N LYS A 56 11.19 7.68 -17.22
CA LYS A 56 12.02 8.45 -16.29
C LYS A 56 11.45 8.40 -14.87
N GLU A 57 10.15 8.62 -14.72
CA GLU A 57 9.46 8.57 -13.42
C GLU A 57 9.49 7.16 -12.84
N ILE A 58 9.19 6.14 -13.66
CA ILE A 58 9.32 4.73 -13.27
C ILE A 58 10.74 4.44 -12.78
N GLY A 59 11.76 4.89 -13.51
CA GLY A 59 13.17 4.76 -13.12
C GLY A 59 13.50 5.44 -11.80
N MET A 60 12.90 6.59 -11.49
CA MET A 60 13.04 7.27 -10.19
C MET A 60 12.39 6.46 -9.07
N PHE A 61 11.16 5.98 -9.25
CA PHE A 61 10.47 5.15 -8.26
C PHE A 61 11.21 3.85 -7.96
N LEU A 62 11.71 3.15 -8.98
CA LEU A 62 12.46 1.89 -8.80
C LEU A 62 13.79 2.11 -8.04
N LYS A 63 14.49 3.22 -8.29
CA LYS A 63 15.71 3.58 -7.54
C LYS A 63 15.40 3.88 -6.08
N ASN A 64 14.35 4.66 -5.82
CA ASN A 64 13.93 5.04 -4.46
C ASN A 64 13.47 3.81 -3.66
N ASN A 65 12.64 2.94 -4.24
CA ASN A 65 12.19 1.71 -3.59
C ASN A 65 13.33 0.76 -3.25
N ARG A 66 14.38 0.71 -4.09
CA ARG A 66 15.58 -0.10 -3.82
C ARG A 66 16.42 0.47 -2.67
N GLN A 67 16.44 1.79 -2.49
CA GLN A 67 17.13 2.46 -1.37
C GLN A 67 16.34 2.34 -0.06
N THR A 68 15.03 2.59 -0.07
CA THR A 68 14.16 2.43 1.11
C THR A 68 14.16 0.98 1.61
N SER A 69 14.13 -0.01 0.71
CA SER A 69 14.26 -1.44 1.06
C SER A 69 15.59 -1.78 1.73
N LYS A 70 16.70 -1.20 1.26
CA LYS A 70 18.03 -1.38 1.88
C LYS A 70 18.12 -0.71 3.26
N MET A 71 17.48 0.45 3.42
CA MET A 71 17.46 1.19 4.68
C MET A 71 16.58 0.51 5.73
N LYS A 72 15.37 0.05 5.35
CA LYS A 72 14.47 -0.73 6.22
C LYS A 72 15.10 -2.04 6.69
N ARG A 73 15.79 -2.79 5.81
CA ARG A 73 16.54 -4.01 6.20
C ARG A 73 17.66 -3.73 7.20
N LYS A 74 18.39 -2.61 7.04
CA LYS A 74 19.41 -2.20 8.01
C LYS A 74 18.78 -1.82 9.36
N ALA A 75 17.70 -1.05 9.38
CA ALA A 75 17.01 -0.66 10.60
C ALA A 75 16.43 -1.86 11.36
N TRP A 76 15.87 -2.85 10.64
CA TRP A 76 15.38 -4.09 11.23
C TRP A 76 16.51 -4.93 11.84
N ASN A 77 17.64 -5.08 11.13
CA ASN A 77 18.82 -5.78 11.66
C ASN A 77 19.46 -5.07 12.87
N ILE A 78 19.41 -3.74 12.94
CA ILE A 78 19.92 -2.98 14.09
C ILE A 78 19.03 -3.19 15.33
N ASN A 79 17.71 -3.16 15.17
CA ASN A 79 16.77 -3.40 16.27
C ASN A 79 16.77 -4.86 16.78
N PHE A 80 17.18 -5.82 15.95
CA PHE A 80 17.31 -7.22 16.37
C PHE A 80 18.59 -7.49 17.17
N ASN A 81 19.61 -6.63 17.06
CA ASN A 81 20.91 -6.79 17.73
C ASN A 81 20.96 -6.20 19.15
N TRP A 82 19.82 -5.77 19.70
CA TRP A 82 19.67 -5.29 21.09
C TRP A 82 19.00 -6.32 22.02
N PHE A 83 18.71 -7.53 21.51
CA PHE A 83 18.11 -8.65 22.28
C PHE A 83 19.03 -9.88 22.37
N CYS A 84 20.35 -9.71 22.22
CA CYS A 84 21.34 -10.73 22.59
C CYS A 84 22.28 -10.18 23.65
#